data_AF-A0A0N8FT73-F1
#
_entry.id   AF-A0A0N8FT73-F1
#
_cell.length_a   1.000
_cell.length_b   1.000
_cell.length_c   1.000
_cell.angle_alpha   90.00
_cell.angle_beta   90.00
_cell.angle_gamma   90.00
#
_symmetry.space_group_name_H-M   'P 1'
#
loop_
_entity.id
_entity.type
_entity.pdbx_description
1 polymer ?
#
loop_
_entity_poly.entity_id
_entity_poly.type
_entity_poly.pdbx_seq_one_letter_code
_entity_poly.pdbx_strand_id
1 'polypeptide(L)'
;MAADAVQASLNGRFTYRADKGESWRIMGGDGPVAGDCEDYSLTLVWLYEGRSMWRFWWALATFKYVLWHCLSPGGAGHAVVWCRGRGWTDNIQRQLVSRGDLKAKGYRLRFPYLFPLVALKFLLRPLLQRI
;
A
#
# COMPACT_ATOMS: atom_id res chain seq x y z
N MET A 1 -3.53 -18.62 -9.57
CA MET A 1 -3.55 -17.15 -9.69
C MET A 1 -2.33 -16.75 -10.51
N ALA A 2 -2.50 -16.07 -11.64
CA ALA A 2 -1.35 -15.59 -12.40
C ALA A 2 -0.53 -14.62 -11.53
N ALA A 3 0.79 -14.70 -11.60
CA ALA A 3 1.66 -13.73 -10.94
C ALA A 3 1.40 -12.34 -11.52
N ASP A 4 1.08 -11.39 -10.67
CA ASP A 4 0.93 -10.00 -11.09
C ASP A 4 2.31 -9.42 -11.42
N ALA A 5 2.58 -9.17 -12.69
CA ALA A 5 3.87 -8.67 -13.15
C ALA A 5 4.24 -7.31 -12.55
N VAL A 6 3.26 -6.43 -12.31
CA VAL A 6 3.49 -5.11 -11.71
C VAL A 6 3.91 -5.28 -10.25
N GLN A 7 3.21 -6.14 -9.52
CA GLN A 7 3.57 -6.43 -8.14
C GLN A 7 4.92 -7.16 -8.04
N ALA A 8 5.17 -8.14 -8.91
CA ALA A 8 6.43 -8.87 -8.96
C ALA A 8 7.61 -7.93 -9.23
N SER A 9 7.44 -6.94 -10.10
CA SER A 9 8.44 -5.90 -10.34
C SER A 9 8.74 -5.08 -9.08
N LEU A 10 7.72 -4.60 -8.35
CA LEU A 10 7.92 -3.89 -7.09
C LEU A 10 8.56 -4.79 -6.03
N ASN A 11 8.12 -6.04 -5.93
CA ASN A 11 8.67 -7.02 -5.02
C ASN A 11 10.18 -7.19 -5.23
N GLY A 12 10.62 -7.40 -6.48
CA GLY A 12 12.03 -7.67 -6.78
C GLY A 12 13.01 -6.57 -6.37
N ARG A 13 12.52 -5.35 -6.13
CA ARG A 13 13.32 -4.17 -5.81
C ARG A 13 12.98 -3.51 -4.48
N PHE A 14 11.98 -4.01 -3.74
CA PHE A 14 11.55 -3.43 -2.48
C PHE A 14 12.25 -4.06 -1.27
N THR A 15 12.79 -3.22 -0.41
CA THR A 15 13.34 -3.58 0.89
C THR A 15 12.56 -2.90 2.00
N TYR A 16 12.01 -3.68 2.94
CA TYR A 16 11.28 -3.12 4.07
C TYR A 16 12.19 -2.32 4.98
N ARG A 17 11.76 -1.11 5.32
CA ARG A 17 12.41 -0.24 6.30
C ARG A 17 11.34 0.45 7.12
N ALA A 18 11.26 0.13 8.40
CA ALA A 18 10.35 0.82 9.32
C ALA A 18 10.73 2.29 9.42
N ASP A 19 9.74 3.18 9.30
CA ASP A 19 9.94 4.60 9.50
C ASP A 19 9.99 4.96 11.00
N LYS A 20 10.75 6.02 11.33
CA LYS A 20 10.80 6.60 12.68
C LYS A 20 9.62 7.55 12.96
N GLY A 21 8.70 7.70 12.01
CA GLY A 21 7.52 8.57 12.06
C GLY A 21 6.49 8.18 10.99
N GLU A 22 5.42 8.95 10.81
CA GLU A 22 4.43 8.71 9.75
C GLU A 22 4.78 9.56 8.50
N SER A 23 5.42 8.95 7.49
CA SER A 23 5.73 9.61 6.22
C SER A 23 5.22 8.79 5.04
N TRP A 24 4.06 9.15 4.50
CA TRP A 24 3.47 8.44 3.37
C TRP A 24 4.04 8.95 2.05
N ARG A 25 4.62 8.07 1.22
CA ARG A 25 5.16 8.46 -0.10
C ARG A 25 5.04 7.36 -1.17
N ILE A 26 5.17 7.79 -2.42
CA ILE A 26 5.32 6.90 -3.57
C ILE A 26 6.82 6.79 -3.91
N MET A 27 7.32 5.57 -4.00
CA MET A 27 8.71 5.26 -4.34
C MET A 27 8.88 5.16 -5.87
N GLY A 28 8.98 6.32 -6.52
CA GLY A 28 8.92 6.44 -7.99
C GLY A 28 10.15 5.99 -8.79
N GLY A 29 11.28 5.66 -8.15
CA GLY A 29 12.49 5.21 -8.85
C GLY A 29 12.32 3.84 -9.51
N ASP A 30 13.15 3.51 -10.50
CA ASP A 30 13.16 2.20 -11.16
C ASP A 30 14.11 1.18 -10.50
N GLY A 31 15.07 1.66 -9.70
CA GLY A 31 16.03 0.84 -8.96
C GLY A 31 15.49 0.29 -7.63
N PRO A 32 16.40 -0.17 -6.74
CA PRO A 32 16.06 -0.53 -5.38
C PRO A 32 15.34 0.59 -4.64
N VAL A 33 14.27 0.26 -3.93
CA VAL A 33 13.45 1.19 -3.15
C VAL A 33 13.27 0.65 -1.74
N ALA A 34 13.18 1.55 -0.76
CA ALA A 34 12.97 1.19 0.64
C ALA A 34 11.91 2.07 1.30
N GLY A 35 11.04 1.43 2.07
CA GLY A 35 9.93 2.06 2.78
C GLY A 35 9.20 1.06 3.66
N ASP A 36 8.12 1.52 4.30
CA ASP A 36 7.26 0.71 5.16
C ASP A 36 6.07 0.09 4.39
N CYS A 37 5.02 -0.34 5.11
CA CYS A 37 3.86 -0.97 4.50
C CYS A 37 2.96 0.02 3.74
N GLU A 38 2.88 1.25 4.21
CA GLU A 38 2.14 2.35 3.59
C GLU A 38 2.80 2.74 2.27
N ASP A 39 4.12 2.96 2.29
CA ASP A 39 4.91 3.29 1.11
C ASP A 39 4.77 2.23 0.01
N TYR A 40 4.87 0.96 0.37
CA TYR A 40 4.68 -0.14 -0.58
C TYR A 40 3.26 -0.11 -1.18
N SER A 41 2.25 0.04 -0.33
CA SER A 41 0.83 0.06 -0.73
C SER A 41 0.53 1.21 -1.70
N LEU A 42 1.00 2.43 -1.39
CA LEU A 42 0.84 3.61 -2.25
C LEU A 42 1.57 3.44 -3.58
N THR A 43 2.82 2.94 -3.52
CA THR A 43 3.63 2.71 -4.71
C THR A 43 3.00 1.67 -5.63
N LEU A 44 2.46 0.59 -5.07
CA LEU A 44 1.80 -0.46 -5.84
C LEU A 44 0.56 0.06 -6.58
N VAL A 45 -0.27 0.86 -5.91
CA VAL A 45 -1.44 1.49 -6.54
C VAL A 45 -1.03 2.44 -7.67
N TRP A 46 0.02 3.25 -7.44
CA TRP A 46 0.54 4.16 -8.48
C TRP A 46 1.09 3.40 -9.70
N LEU A 47 1.77 2.28 -9.48
CA LEU A 47 2.24 1.41 -10.55
C LEU A 47 1.08 0.75 -11.32
N TYR A 48 0.04 0.26 -10.64
CA TYR A 48 -1.17 -0.26 -11.30
C TYR A 48 -1.88 0.79 -12.15
N GLU A 49 -1.77 2.07 -11.78
CA GLU A 49 -2.32 3.18 -12.55
C GLU A 49 -1.35 3.77 -13.56
N GLY A 50 -0.30 3.03 -13.91
CA GLY A 50 0.62 3.39 -14.99
C GLY A 50 1.47 4.62 -14.66
N ARG A 51 1.86 4.77 -13.39
CA ARG A 51 2.69 5.87 -12.90
C ARG A 51 2.06 7.26 -13.02
N SER A 52 0.74 7.35 -13.13
CA SER A 52 0.02 8.62 -13.22
C SER A 52 -0.58 9.01 -11.86
N MET A 53 -0.15 10.17 -11.32
CA MET A 53 -0.72 10.71 -10.08
C MET A 53 -2.20 11.05 -10.20
N TRP A 54 -2.63 11.53 -11.37
CA TRP A 54 -4.05 11.80 -11.64
C TRP A 54 -4.89 10.53 -11.54
N ARG A 55 -4.47 9.47 -12.24
CA ARG A 55 -5.17 8.17 -12.20
C ARG A 55 -5.10 7.52 -10.83
N PHE A 56 -3.97 7.65 -10.13
CA PHE A 56 -3.80 7.20 -8.75
C PHE A 56 -4.86 7.82 -7.84
N TRP A 57 -4.98 9.16 -7.81
CA TRP A 57 -5.97 9.83 -6.96
C TRP A 57 -7.41 9.49 -7.37
N TRP A 58 -7.68 9.46 -8.68
CA TRP A 58 -8.99 9.07 -9.20
C TRP A 58 -9.37 7.64 -8.77
N ALA A 59 -8.41 6.71 -8.79
CA ALA A 59 -8.63 5.32 -8.39
C ALA A 59 -8.93 5.17 -6.89
N LEU A 60 -8.32 6.01 -6.03
CA LEU A 60 -8.65 6.05 -4.60
C LEU A 60 -10.04 6.67 -4.37
N ALA A 61 -10.34 7.79 -5.05
CA ALA A 61 -11.61 8.50 -4.92
C ALA A 61 -12.81 7.65 -5.41
N THR A 62 -12.61 6.81 -6.43
CA THR A 62 -13.63 5.91 -6.98
C THR A 62 -13.64 4.51 -6.36
N PHE A 63 -12.91 4.32 -5.25
CA PHE A 63 -12.78 3.05 -4.53
C PHE A 63 -12.35 1.87 -5.41
N LYS A 64 -11.57 2.14 -6.47
CA LYS A 64 -10.90 1.08 -7.23
C LYS A 64 -9.84 0.39 -6.37
N TYR A 65 -9.17 1.18 -5.51
CA TYR A 65 -8.32 0.68 -4.44
C TYR A 65 -8.67 1.37 -3.13
N VAL A 66 -8.59 0.63 -2.03
CA VAL A 66 -8.77 1.17 -0.68
C VAL A 66 -7.66 0.62 0.20
N LEU A 67 -6.92 1.51 0.84
CA LEU A 67 -5.94 1.13 1.85
C LEU A 67 -6.68 0.83 3.15
N TRP A 68 -6.23 -0.18 3.88
CA TRP A 68 -6.81 -0.59 5.15
C TRP A 68 -5.74 -0.72 6.20
N HIS A 69 -5.99 -0.12 7.35
CA HIS A 69 -5.27 -0.49 8.56
C HIS A 69 -5.76 -1.84 9.06
N CYS A 70 -4.83 -2.69 9.44
CA CYS A 70 -5.08 -3.98 10.03
C CYS A 70 -4.01 -4.32 11.06
N LEU A 71 -4.25 -5.39 11.81
CA LEU A 71 -3.18 -6.04 12.57
C LEU A 71 -2.63 -7.18 11.73
N SER A 72 -1.31 -7.20 11.56
CA SER A 72 -0.56 -8.32 11.00
C SER A 72 -0.70 -9.57 11.89
N PRO A 73 -0.30 -10.76 11.41
CA PRO A 73 -0.37 -12.00 12.20
C PRO A 73 0.41 -11.92 13.52
N GLY A 74 1.48 -11.13 13.57
CA GLY A 74 2.26 -10.86 14.78
C GLY A 74 1.67 -9.80 15.71
N GLY A 75 0.48 -9.26 15.41
CA GLY A 75 -0.21 -8.26 16.22
C GLY A 75 0.25 -6.81 16.01
N ALA A 76 1.27 -6.56 15.19
CA ALA A 76 1.70 -5.21 14.84
C ALA A 76 0.73 -4.54 13.85
N GLY A 77 0.54 -3.22 13.98
CA GLY A 77 -0.23 -2.42 13.01
C GLY A 77 0.38 -2.50 11.61
N HIS A 78 -0.47 -2.56 10.59
CA HIS A 78 -0.06 -2.82 9.21
C HIS A 78 -1.05 -2.26 8.19
N ALA A 79 -0.56 -1.89 7.01
CA ALA A 79 -1.37 -1.44 5.88
C ALA A 79 -1.50 -2.51 4.80
N VAL A 80 -2.74 -2.79 4.38
CA VAL A 80 -3.05 -3.67 3.24
C VAL A 80 -3.89 -2.93 2.21
N VAL A 81 -3.77 -3.29 0.94
CA VAL A 81 -4.57 -2.73 -0.15
C VAL A 81 -5.65 -3.71 -0.54
N TRP A 82 -6.89 -3.25 -0.57
CA TRP A 82 -7.97 -3.91 -1.29
C TRP A 82 -8.02 -3.41 -2.73
N CYS A 83 -7.98 -4.33 -3.70
CA CYS A 83 -8.10 -4.07 -5.11
C CYS A 83 -9.47 -4.57 -5.61
N ARG A 84 -10.34 -3.66 -6.07
CA ARG A 84 -11.70 -4.01 -6.50
C ARG A 84 -11.68 -5.08 -7.59
N GLY A 85 -12.37 -6.19 -7.33
CA GLY A 85 -12.47 -7.33 -8.24
C GLY A 85 -11.21 -8.23 -8.33
N ARG A 86 -10.15 -7.92 -7.57
CA ARG A 86 -8.86 -8.67 -7.64
C ARG A 86 -8.45 -9.31 -6.32
N GLY A 87 -8.89 -8.74 -5.19
CA GLY A 87 -8.59 -9.27 -3.86
C GLY A 87 -7.79 -8.27 -3.02
N TRP A 88 -6.87 -8.78 -2.22
CA TRP A 88 -6.10 -8.01 -1.25
C TRP A 88 -4.61 -8.27 -1.40
N THR A 89 -3.78 -7.32 -1.03
CA THR A 89 -2.33 -7.44 -1.13
C THR A 89 -1.61 -6.47 -0.21
N ASP A 90 -0.37 -6.80 0.17
CA ASP A 90 0.54 -5.96 0.94
C ASP A 90 2.00 -6.33 0.65
N ASN A 91 2.94 -5.78 1.42
CA ASN A 91 4.37 -6.09 1.31
C ASN A 91 4.81 -7.38 2.03
N ILE A 92 3.96 -8.00 2.86
CA ILE A 92 4.26 -9.25 3.57
C ILE A 92 3.91 -10.44 2.69
N GLN A 93 2.68 -10.46 2.18
CA GLN A 93 2.12 -11.49 1.31
C GLN A 93 2.72 -11.43 -0.08
N ARG A 94 3.03 -10.22 -0.57
CA ARG A 94 3.69 -9.97 -1.87
C ARG A 94 2.96 -10.60 -3.06
N GLN A 95 1.67 -10.87 -2.90
CA GLN A 95 0.79 -11.43 -3.92
C GLN A 95 -0.66 -11.05 -3.62
N LEU A 96 -1.51 -11.07 -4.65
CA LEU A 96 -2.96 -10.97 -4.47
C LEU A 96 -3.51 -12.22 -3.79
N VAL A 97 -4.34 -12.01 -2.78
CA VAL A 97 -5.01 -13.06 -2.02
C VAL A 97 -6.49 -12.74 -1.82
N SER A 98 -7.29 -13.76 -1.48
CA SER A 98 -8.67 -13.55 -1.07
C SER A 98 -8.75 -12.98 0.35
N ARG A 99 -9.90 -12.41 0.71
CA ARG A 99 -10.16 -11.97 2.09
C ARG A 99 -10.11 -13.14 3.09
N GLY A 100 -10.53 -14.32 2.64
CA GLY A 100 -10.47 -15.55 3.44
C GLY A 100 -9.02 -15.93 3.77
N ASP A 101 -8.13 -15.87 2.77
CA ASP A 101 -6.70 -16.15 2.94
C ASP A 101 -6.03 -15.16 3.90
N LEU A 102 -6.35 -13.87 3.79
CA LEU A 102 -5.90 -12.83 4.73
C LEU A 102 -6.26 -13.21 6.18
N LYS A 103 -7.54 -13.56 6.41
CA LYS A 103 -8.03 -13.94 7.74
C LYS A 103 -7.38 -15.24 8.22
N ALA A 104 -7.24 -16.24 7.35
CA ALA A 104 -6.60 -17.51 7.66
C ALA A 104 -5.13 -17.34 8.04
N LYS A 105 -4.44 -16.37 7.42
CA LYS A 105 -3.07 -15.97 7.78
C LYS A 105 -2.99 -15.21 9.11
N GLY A 106 -4.11 -14.83 9.73
CA GLY A 106 -4.16 -14.15 11.03
C GLY A 106 -4.35 -12.63 10.97
N TYR A 107 -4.61 -12.06 9.78
CA TYR A 107 -4.80 -10.62 9.66
C TYR A 107 -6.17 -10.18 10.21
N ARG A 108 -6.19 -9.04 10.91
CA ARG A 108 -7.41 -8.45 11.48
C ARG A 108 -7.62 -7.05 10.90
N LEU A 109 -8.47 -6.94 9.89
CA LEU A 109 -8.86 -5.65 9.30
C LEU A 109 -9.56 -4.77 10.35
N ARG A 110 -9.15 -3.50 10.44
CA ARG A 110 -9.68 -2.55 11.44
C ARG A 110 -10.45 -1.42 10.78
N PHE A 111 -9.77 -0.57 10.01
CA PHE A 111 -10.39 0.61 9.44
C PHE A 111 -9.83 0.91 8.05
N PRO A 112 -10.67 1.37 7.10
CA PRO A 112 -10.22 1.81 5.80
C PRO A 112 -9.62 3.23 5.87
N TYR A 113 -8.44 3.42 5.30
CA TYR A 113 -7.92 4.74 4.95
C TYR A 113 -8.59 5.19 3.65
N LEU A 114 -9.70 5.92 3.78
CA LEU A 114 -10.39 6.49 2.63
C LEU A 114 -9.59 7.65 2.02
N PHE A 115 -9.86 7.94 0.75
CA PHE A 115 -9.17 8.97 -0.04
C PHE A 115 -8.85 10.28 0.72
N PRO A 116 -9.78 10.92 1.46
CA PRO A 116 -9.46 12.17 2.15
C PRO A 116 -8.35 12.03 3.19
N LEU A 117 -8.34 10.91 3.93
CA LEU A 117 -7.33 10.63 4.96
C LEU A 117 -5.97 10.28 4.34
N VAL A 118 -5.97 9.53 3.23
CA VAL A 118 -4.75 9.24 2.46
C VAL A 118 -4.15 10.54 1.91
N ALA A 119 -4.98 11.40 1.31
CA ALA A 119 -4.54 12.69 0.78
C ALA A 119 -3.95 13.58 1.88
N LEU A 120 -4.61 13.68 3.04
CA LEU A 120 -4.11 14.44 4.18
C LEU A 120 -2.73 13.94 4.64
N LYS A 121 -2.58 12.64 4.92
CA LYS A 121 -1.30 12.06 5.37
C LYS A 121 -0.19 12.20 4.32
N PHE A 122 -0.54 12.03 3.04
CA PHE A 122 0.40 12.17 1.93
C PHE A 122 0.88 13.63 1.75
N LEU A 123 -0.02 14.60 1.87
CA LEU A 123 0.28 16.03 1.65
C LEU A 123 0.90 16.73 2.87
N LEU A 124 0.76 16.18 4.08
CA LEU A 124 1.40 16.72 5.29
C LEU A 124 2.92 16.45 5.37
N ARG A 125 3.45 15.59 4.48
CA ARG A 125 4.88 15.24 4.43
C ARG A 125 5.85 16.44 4.42
N PRO A 126 5.67 17.50 3.61
CA PRO A 126 6.62 18.63 3.58
C PRO A 126 6.62 19.45 4.89
N LEU A 127 5.55 19.38 5.67
CA LEU A 127 5.40 20.11 6.94
C LEU A 127 6.08 19.37 8.10
N LEU A 128 6.07 18.03 8.08
CA LEU A 128 6.66 17.20 9.14
C LEU A 128 8.17 16.97 8.98
N GLN A 129 8.75 17.18 7.79
CA GLN A 129 10.20 17.04 7.54
C GLN A 129 11.01 18.33 7.83
N ARG A 130 10.34 19.42 8.25
CA ARG A 130 10.93 20.74 8.50
C ARG A 130 11.01 21.10 9.99
N ILE A 131 10.67 20.17 10.88
CA ILE A 131 10.76 20.28 12.34
C ILE A 131 11.72 19.20 12.82
#